data_AF-A0A3N5EFJ7-F1
#
_entry.id   AF-A0A3N5EFJ7-F1
#
_cell.length_a   1.000
_cell.length_b   1.000
_cell.length_c   1.000
_cell.angle_alpha   90.00
_cell.angle_beta   90.00
_cell.angle_gamma   90.00
#
_symmetry.space_group_name_H-M   'P 1'
#
loop_
_entity.id
_entity.type
_entity.pdbx_description
1 polymer ?
#
loop_
_entity_poly.entity_id
_entity_poly.type
_entity_poly.pdbx_seq_one_letter_code
_entity_poly.pdbx_strand_id
1 'polypeptide(L)'
;MGYVQLGLSFLIYGGYALLSDKLVTLISTTGLPAFAPFLPPAWFASIVALAAGEGNAMNWLGLGLSVALLGVLWAAVAGRISLTYAESAAAATIDVPGRRTRGKTSGLGLIRLLHHHEDRAVALLLLRQFRHDVKFKMSVLTIIPLTFLYLYQGMQSGNGIVDPFTSTSGFGPSVLLYIAVILFPVILKNEIVRSDMYQASWVFFATPVRRGELILSVRRVITVLFVLPYLGLLALIFLYFFRHPGHVLLHMVVLYLASDLFLQILFLVTPKLPFSSPRVVGERISSVTVVMILGPLFFLGTMGLFTFFLYPSLWSYAAGTAVMVMVNLLLRSLLNKRAMKAGERLDFGW
;
A
#
# COMPACT_ATOMS: atom_id res chain seq x y z
N MET A 1 -5.26 13.99 -14.70
CA MET A 1 -4.00 14.12 -13.92
C MET A 1 -3.62 12.84 -13.19
N GLY A 2 -4.42 12.30 -12.26
CA GLY A 2 -4.03 11.10 -11.48
C GLY A 2 -3.61 9.88 -12.33
N TYR A 3 -4.39 9.48 -13.32
CA TYR A 3 -4.03 8.34 -14.18
C TYR A 3 -2.72 8.54 -14.97
N VAL A 4 -2.43 9.78 -15.37
CA VAL A 4 -1.17 10.13 -16.06
C VAL A 4 0.00 10.02 -15.08
N GLN A 5 -0.16 10.51 -13.85
CA GLN A 5 0.86 10.37 -12.81
C GLN A 5 1.13 8.89 -12.49
N LEU A 6 0.09 8.05 -12.37
CA LEU A 6 0.26 6.61 -12.15
C LEU A 6 1.02 5.98 -13.31
N GLY A 7 0.61 6.24 -14.55
CA GLY A 7 1.28 5.74 -15.74
C GLY A 7 2.74 6.17 -15.81
N LEU A 8 3.04 7.43 -15.47
CA LEU A 8 4.38 8.00 -15.52
C LEU A 8 5.27 7.48 -14.38
N SER A 9 4.73 7.33 -13.16
CA SER A 9 5.44 6.65 -12.06
C SER A 9 5.72 5.19 -12.39
N PHE A 10 4.75 4.47 -12.96
CA PHE A 10 4.97 3.11 -13.42
C PHE A 10 6.03 3.04 -14.53
N LEU A 11 6.03 3.98 -15.47
CA LEU A 11 7.01 4.05 -16.55
C LEU A 11 8.41 4.35 -16.01
N ILE A 12 8.56 5.27 -15.04
CA ILE A 12 9.87 5.59 -14.45
C ILE A 12 10.38 4.41 -13.61
N TYR A 13 9.61 3.96 -12.62
CA TYR A 13 10.08 2.93 -11.68
C TYR A 13 10.10 1.54 -12.33
N GLY A 14 9.07 1.20 -13.09
CA GLY A 14 9.00 -0.03 -13.86
C GLY A 14 10.02 -0.03 -14.99
N GLY A 15 10.19 1.08 -15.70
CA GLY A 15 11.23 1.24 -16.72
C GLY A 15 12.63 1.09 -16.15
N TYR A 16 12.93 1.70 -14.99
CA TYR A 16 14.20 1.51 -14.31
C TYR A 16 14.43 0.04 -13.93
N ALA A 17 13.45 -0.63 -13.32
CA ALA A 17 13.58 -2.03 -12.95
C ALA A 17 13.74 -2.97 -14.17
N LEU A 18 13.01 -2.71 -15.26
CA LEU A 18 13.07 -3.50 -16.50
C LEU A 18 14.37 -3.26 -17.28
N LEU A 19 14.83 -2.02 -17.31
CA LEU A 19 15.97 -1.59 -18.11
C LEU A 19 17.29 -1.71 -17.37
N SER A 20 17.33 -1.69 -16.03
CA SER A 20 18.58 -1.71 -15.25
C SER A 20 19.46 -2.90 -15.62
N ASP A 21 18.93 -4.13 -15.56
CA ASP A 21 19.73 -5.32 -15.89
C ASP A 21 20.16 -5.33 -17.35
N LYS A 22 19.24 -4.97 -18.27
CA LYS A 22 19.57 -4.91 -19.69
C LYS A 22 20.60 -3.83 -20.00
N LEU A 23 20.53 -2.67 -19.34
CA LEU A 23 21.49 -1.59 -19.46
C LEU A 23 22.83 -2.00 -18.90
N VAL A 24 22.89 -2.63 -17.73
CA VAL A 24 24.15 -3.14 -17.15
C VAL A 24 24.80 -4.15 -18.09
N THR A 25 24.01 -5.07 -18.65
CA THR A 25 24.51 -6.07 -19.61
C THR A 25 24.93 -5.45 -20.94
N LEU A 26 24.22 -4.41 -21.41
CA LEU A 26 24.58 -3.67 -22.61
C LEU A 26 25.87 -2.87 -22.39
N ILE A 27 25.96 -2.15 -21.27
CA ILE A 27 27.14 -1.35 -20.89
C ILE A 27 28.38 -2.24 -20.73
N SER A 28 28.23 -3.45 -20.16
CA SER A 28 29.35 -4.38 -20.01
C SER A 28 29.82 -4.98 -21.34
N THR A 29 28.96 -5.06 -22.35
CA THR A 29 29.29 -5.67 -23.66
C THR A 29 29.75 -4.66 -24.71
N THR A 30 29.20 -3.45 -24.74
CA THR A 30 29.53 -2.43 -25.76
C THR A 30 30.53 -1.38 -25.28
N GLY A 31 30.88 -1.39 -23.99
CA GLY A 31 31.55 -0.26 -23.36
C GLY A 31 30.63 0.97 -23.31
N LEU A 32 31.06 1.99 -22.57
CA LEU A 32 30.34 3.27 -22.54
C LEU A 32 30.62 4.04 -23.85
N PRO A 33 29.59 4.57 -24.53
CA PRO A 33 29.81 5.41 -25.70
C PRO A 33 30.63 6.65 -25.30
N ALA A 34 31.44 7.17 -26.22
CA ALA A 34 32.35 8.29 -25.95
C ALA A 34 31.66 9.56 -25.42
N PHE A 35 30.36 9.71 -25.67
CA PHE A 35 29.56 10.84 -25.18
C PHE A 35 28.90 10.60 -23.80
N ALA A 36 29.00 9.38 -23.24
CA ALA A 36 28.40 9.04 -21.95
C ALA A 36 28.78 9.99 -20.81
N PRO A 37 30.02 10.52 -20.71
CA PRO A 37 30.39 11.50 -19.69
C PRO A 37 29.62 12.82 -19.76
N PHE A 38 28.99 13.14 -20.89
CA PHE A 38 28.20 14.36 -21.06
C PHE A 38 26.73 14.20 -20.68
N LEU A 39 26.30 12.99 -20.29
CA LEU A 39 24.94 12.76 -19.86
C LEU A 39 24.79 13.03 -18.35
N PRO A 40 23.68 13.63 -17.89
CA PRO A 40 23.45 13.90 -16.47
C PRO A 40 23.63 12.68 -15.54
N PRO A 41 23.22 11.45 -15.89
CA PRO A 41 23.48 10.28 -15.03
C PRO A 41 24.97 10.03 -14.76
N ALA A 42 25.86 10.30 -15.72
CA ALA A 42 27.29 10.13 -15.53
C ALA A 42 27.87 11.19 -14.57
N TRP A 43 27.30 12.40 -14.58
CA TRP A 43 27.65 13.45 -13.63
C TRP A 43 27.29 13.02 -12.20
N PHE A 44 26.09 12.47 -11.98
CA PHE A 44 25.68 12.01 -10.64
C PHE A 44 26.45 10.75 -10.19
N ALA A 45 26.82 9.87 -11.12
CA ALA A 45 27.64 8.70 -10.83
C ALA A 45 29.04 9.08 -10.30
N SER A 46 29.57 10.26 -10.67
CA SER A 46 30.88 10.70 -10.20
C SER A 46 30.93 10.97 -8.70
N ILE A 47 29.79 11.24 -8.05
CA ILE A 47 29.68 11.35 -6.59
C ILE A 47 30.08 10.02 -5.93
N VAL A 48 29.59 8.91 -6.48
CA VAL A 48 29.89 7.56 -5.97
C VAL A 48 31.34 7.19 -6.26
N ALA A 49 31.85 7.51 -7.45
CA ALA A 49 33.24 7.25 -7.82
C ALA A 49 34.23 8.03 -6.93
N LEU A 50 33.97 9.31 -6.66
CA LEU A 50 34.77 10.10 -5.72
C LEU A 50 34.71 9.55 -4.28
N ALA A 51 33.53 9.09 -3.84
CA ALA A 51 33.37 8.45 -2.54
C ALA A 51 34.13 7.10 -2.45
N ALA A 52 34.29 6.40 -3.56
CA ALA A 52 35.10 5.19 -3.67
C ALA A 52 36.63 5.47 -3.72
N GLY A 53 37.05 6.74 -3.73
CA GLY A 53 38.46 7.15 -3.76
C GLY A 53 39.02 7.38 -5.17
N GLU A 54 38.20 7.31 -6.22
CA GLU A 54 38.64 7.54 -7.61
C GLU A 54 38.70 9.03 -7.94
N GLY A 55 39.80 9.68 -7.55
CA GLY A 55 40.04 11.12 -7.72
C GLY A 55 40.43 11.57 -9.13
N ASN A 56 39.69 11.18 -10.17
CA ASN A 56 39.97 11.61 -11.54
C ASN A 56 39.39 13.02 -11.83
N ALA A 57 40.07 13.83 -12.66
CA ALA A 57 39.61 15.16 -13.09
C ALA A 57 38.20 15.13 -13.72
N MET A 58 37.89 14.05 -14.46
CA MET A 58 36.55 13.85 -15.03
C MET A 58 35.48 13.68 -13.94
N ASN A 59 35.81 13.03 -12.82
CA ASN A 59 34.86 12.81 -11.73
C ASN A 59 34.56 14.11 -10.98
N TRP A 60 35.57 14.95 -10.77
CA TRP A 60 35.42 16.30 -10.21
C TRP A 60 34.57 17.21 -11.11
N LEU A 61 34.78 17.15 -12.43
CA LEU A 61 33.96 17.88 -13.40
C LEU A 61 32.49 17.42 -13.36
N GLY A 62 32.26 16.10 -13.30
CA GLY A 62 30.92 15.52 -13.14
C GLY A 62 30.23 15.96 -11.83
N LEU A 63 30.99 16.07 -10.73
CA LEU A 63 30.45 16.55 -9.46
C LEU A 63 30.00 18.01 -9.57
N GLY A 64 30.85 18.86 -10.17
CA GLY A 64 30.55 20.26 -10.42
C GLY A 64 29.29 20.44 -11.27
N LEU A 65 29.17 19.68 -12.36
CA LEU A 65 27.97 19.69 -13.22
C LEU A 65 26.71 19.21 -12.49
N SER A 66 26.82 18.19 -11.63
CA SER A 66 25.69 17.71 -10.83
C SER A 66 25.19 18.76 -9.84
N VAL A 67 26.11 19.42 -9.14
CA VAL A 67 25.78 20.51 -8.20
C VAL A 67 25.18 21.69 -8.94
N ALA A 68 25.73 22.07 -10.09
CA ALA A 68 25.19 23.13 -10.93
C ALA A 68 23.77 22.81 -11.42
N LEU A 69 23.54 21.58 -11.91
CA LEU A 69 22.23 21.14 -12.35
C LEU A 69 21.21 21.13 -11.20
N LEU A 70 21.60 20.66 -10.00
CA LEU A 70 20.76 20.74 -8.81
C LEU A 70 20.43 22.20 -8.43
N GLY A 71 21.41 23.11 -8.52
CA GLY A 71 21.21 24.53 -8.27
C GLY A 71 20.23 25.17 -9.26
N VAL A 72 20.37 24.86 -10.56
CA VAL A 72 19.47 25.35 -11.62
C VAL A 72 18.06 24.79 -11.44
N LEU A 73 17.92 23.49 -11.17
CA LEU A 73 16.62 22.87 -10.91
C LEU A 73 15.97 23.48 -9.67
N TRP A 74 16.73 23.67 -8.58
CA TRP A 74 16.25 24.32 -7.37
C TRP A 74 15.75 25.74 -7.66
N ALA A 75 16.55 26.56 -8.36
CA ALA A 75 16.17 27.92 -8.73
C ALA A 75 14.92 27.96 -9.63
N ALA A 76 14.81 27.05 -10.60
CA ALA A 76 13.66 26.94 -11.48
C ALA A 76 12.38 26.53 -10.73
N VAL A 77 12.53 25.71 -9.68
CA VAL A 77 11.43 25.11 -8.92
C VAL A 77 10.96 25.99 -7.76
N ALA A 78 11.88 26.67 -7.07
CA ALA A 78 11.63 27.41 -5.84
C ALA A 78 10.55 28.50 -5.97
N GLY A 79 10.38 29.10 -7.16
CA GLY A 79 9.36 30.12 -7.41
C GLY A 79 8.01 29.60 -7.93
N ARG A 80 7.94 28.40 -8.49
CA ARG A 80 6.75 27.92 -9.22
C ARG A 80 5.88 26.94 -8.45
N ILE A 81 6.44 26.16 -7.52
CA ILE A 81 5.66 25.11 -6.84
C ILE A 81 4.61 25.69 -5.88
N SER A 82 4.87 26.80 -5.19
CA SER A 82 3.93 27.30 -4.18
C SER A 82 2.70 27.97 -4.79
N LEU A 83 2.89 28.81 -5.81
CA LEU A 83 1.85 29.59 -6.45
C LEU A 83 0.91 28.74 -7.29
N THR A 84 1.46 27.88 -8.16
CA THR A 84 0.63 27.03 -9.03
C THR A 84 -0.12 25.96 -8.24
N TYR A 85 0.45 25.49 -7.12
CA TYR A 85 -0.25 24.59 -6.20
C TYR A 85 -1.37 25.31 -5.45
N ALA A 86 -1.13 26.52 -4.93
CA ALA A 86 -2.16 27.32 -4.27
C ALA A 86 -3.30 27.69 -5.22
N GLU A 87 -3.00 28.09 -6.46
CA GLU A 87 -3.99 28.37 -7.50
C GLU A 87 -4.75 27.12 -7.92
N SER A 88 -4.08 25.98 -8.10
CA SER A 88 -4.75 24.72 -8.46
C SER A 88 -5.62 24.19 -7.32
N ALA A 89 -5.18 24.37 -6.07
CA ALA A 89 -5.95 24.01 -4.89
C ALA A 89 -7.18 24.92 -4.74
N ALA A 90 -7.02 26.23 -4.91
CA ALA A 90 -8.11 27.20 -4.89
C ALA A 90 -9.11 26.95 -6.03
N ALA A 91 -8.63 26.72 -7.25
CA ALA A 91 -9.47 26.41 -8.41
C ALA A 91 -10.22 25.07 -8.25
N ALA A 92 -9.61 24.06 -7.61
CA ALA A 92 -10.27 22.78 -7.36
C ALA A 92 -11.37 22.85 -6.28
N THR A 93 -11.32 23.86 -5.40
CA THR A 93 -12.35 24.10 -4.36
C THR A 93 -13.53 24.93 -4.83
N ILE A 94 -13.37 25.74 -5.89
CA ILE A 94 -14.34 26.82 -6.18
C ILE A 94 -15.63 26.33 -6.84
N ASP A 95 -15.66 25.33 -7.72
CA ASP A 95 -16.96 24.91 -8.26
C ASP A 95 -16.91 23.59 -9.03
N VAL A 96 -17.59 22.58 -8.50
CA VAL A 96 -18.24 21.57 -9.35
C VAL A 96 -19.71 21.60 -8.97
N PRO A 97 -20.57 22.32 -9.71
CA PRO A 97 -22.01 22.24 -9.49
C PRO A 97 -22.43 20.78 -9.55
N GLY A 98 -23.02 20.31 -8.45
CA GLY A 98 -23.34 18.91 -8.23
C GLY A 98 -24.29 18.40 -9.31
N ARG A 99 -23.74 17.84 -10.40
CA ARG A 99 -24.51 17.14 -11.41
C ARG A 99 -25.12 15.93 -10.72
N ARG A 100 -26.41 16.03 -10.37
CA ARG A 100 -27.24 14.97 -9.79
C ARG A 100 -27.31 13.80 -10.77
N THR A 101 -26.25 13.00 -10.81
CA THR A 101 -26.25 11.75 -11.57
C THR A 101 -27.03 10.76 -10.73
N ARG A 102 -28.27 10.50 -11.17
CA ARG A 102 -29.13 9.41 -10.66
C ARG A 102 -28.52 8.08 -11.13
N GLY A 103 -27.38 7.74 -10.57
CA GLY A 103 -26.62 6.55 -10.95
C GLY A 103 -27.30 5.31 -10.42
N LYS A 104 -27.77 4.44 -11.32
CA LYS A 104 -28.10 3.05 -10.99
C LYS A 104 -26.86 2.41 -10.36
N THR A 105 -26.94 2.00 -9.10
CA THR A 105 -25.88 1.29 -8.38
C THR A 105 -25.81 -0.15 -8.88
N SER A 106 -25.27 -0.36 -10.09
CA SER A 106 -25.20 -1.69 -10.73
C SER A 106 -24.09 -2.60 -10.18
N GLY A 107 -23.30 -2.15 -9.19
CA GLY A 107 -22.14 -2.88 -8.65
C GLY A 107 -22.35 -3.57 -7.29
N LEU A 108 -23.60 -3.74 -6.82
CA LEU A 108 -23.92 -4.12 -5.43
C LEU A 108 -23.68 -5.60 -5.04
N GLY A 109 -23.10 -6.43 -5.90
CA GLY A 109 -22.93 -7.86 -5.62
C GLY A 109 -22.20 -8.16 -4.31
N LEU A 110 -21.03 -7.55 -4.11
CA LEU A 110 -20.24 -7.70 -2.87
C LEU A 110 -20.90 -7.05 -1.65
N ILE A 111 -21.73 -6.01 -1.83
CA ILE A 111 -22.45 -5.39 -0.70
C ILE A 111 -23.49 -6.35 -0.13
N ARG A 112 -24.00 -7.32 -0.90
CA ARG A 112 -24.93 -8.33 -0.38
C ARG A 112 -24.31 -9.25 0.68
N LEU A 113 -22.98 -9.43 0.66
CA LEU A 113 -22.26 -10.19 1.71
C LEU A 113 -22.32 -9.47 3.06
N LEU A 114 -22.57 -8.16 3.07
CA LEU A 114 -22.76 -7.36 4.27
C LEU A 114 -24.21 -7.51 4.76
N HIS A 115 -24.37 -8.22 5.88
CA HIS A 115 -25.69 -8.54 6.43
C HIS A 115 -26.29 -7.36 7.20
N HIS A 116 -25.47 -6.59 7.92
CA HIS A 116 -25.93 -5.48 8.76
C HIS A 116 -26.22 -4.21 7.95
N HIS A 117 -27.21 -3.43 8.38
CA HIS A 117 -27.60 -2.20 7.69
C HIS A 117 -26.51 -1.13 7.77
N GLU A 118 -25.79 -1.09 8.89
CA GLU A 118 -24.65 -0.20 9.15
C GLU A 118 -23.50 -0.51 8.19
N ASP A 119 -23.18 -1.79 8.01
CA ASP A 119 -22.14 -2.24 7.08
C ASP A 119 -22.46 -1.77 5.65
N ARG A 120 -23.72 -1.89 5.23
CA ARG A 120 -24.17 -1.44 3.90
C ARG A 120 -24.08 0.07 3.74
N ALA A 121 -24.49 0.83 4.75
CA ALA A 121 -24.39 2.29 4.72
C ALA A 121 -22.93 2.75 4.62
N VAL A 122 -22.05 2.18 5.46
CA VAL A 122 -20.61 2.45 5.44
C VAL A 122 -19.98 2.03 4.09
N ALA A 123 -20.37 0.88 3.54
CA ALA A 123 -19.94 0.43 2.22
C ALA A 123 -20.33 1.40 1.10
N LEU A 124 -21.56 1.92 1.11
CA LEU A 124 -22.00 2.90 0.12
C LEU A 124 -21.19 4.20 0.22
N LEU A 125 -20.89 4.67 1.43
CA LEU A 125 -20.04 5.85 1.64
C LEU A 125 -18.61 5.61 1.16
N LEU A 126 -18.01 4.47 1.48
CA LEU A 126 -16.66 4.11 1.05
C LEU A 126 -16.56 3.92 -0.47
N LEU A 127 -17.56 3.32 -1.11
CA LEU A 127 -17.58 3.20 -2.57
C LEU A 127 -17.75 4.56 -3.26
N ARG A 128 -18.56 5.45 -2.69
CA ARG A 128 -18.70 6.83 -3.19
C ARG A 128 -17.38 7.59 -3.02
N GLN A 129 -16.72 7.45 -1.88
CA GLN A 129 -15.39 8.01 -1.68
C GLN A 129 -14.41 7.44 -2.71
N PHE A 130 -14.33 6.13 -2.90
CA PHE A 130 -13.47 5.51 -3.91
C PHE A 130 -13.74 6.07 -5.31
N ARG A 131 -15.00 6.33 -5.65
CA ARG A 131 -15.38 6.90 -6.95
C ARG A 131 -14.95 8.36 -7.12
N HIS A 132 -15.13 9.19 -6.08
CA HIS A 132 -15.02 10.65 -6.19
C HIS A 132 -13.72 11.23 -5.61
N ASP A 133 -13.13 10.61 -4.60
CA ASP A 133 -11.85 11.00 -4.03
C ASP A 133 -10.71 10.39 -4.86
N VAL A 134 -10.13 11.21 -5.73
CA VAL A 134 -9.03 10.81 -6.61
C VAL A 134 -7.82 10.36 -5.81
N LYS A 135 -7.52 10.97 -4.65
CA LYS A 135 -6.34 10.62 -3.86
C LYS A 135 -6.51 9.25 -3.21
N PHE A 136 -7.69 8.99 -2.63
CA PHE A 136 -8.02 7.67 -2.11
C PHE A 136 -7.97 6.59 -3.19
N LYS A 137 -8.63 6.84 -4.33
CA LYS A 137 -8.62 5.94 -5.49
C LYS A 137 -7.21 5.64 -5.98
N MET A 138 -6.38 6.67 -6.13
CA MET A 138 -5.00 6.53 -6.56
C MET A 138 -4.18 5.72 -5.57
N SER A 139 -4.35 5.95 -4.27
CA SER A 139 -3.65 5.18 -3.25
C SER A 139 -4.01 3.69 -3.34
N VAL A 140 -5.30 3.35 -3.45
CA VAL A 140 -5.75 1.97 -3.58
C VAL A 140 -5.30 1.33 -4.89
N LEU A 141 -5.44 2.03 -6.02
CA LEU A 141 -5.04 1.51 -7.33
C LEU A 141 -3.53 1.35 -7.48
N THR A 142 -2.72 2.09 -6.74
CA THR A 142 -1.24 1.98 -6.79
C THR A 142 -0.73 0.65 -6.24
N ILE A 143 -1.50 -0.06 -5.41
CA ILE A 143 -1.09 -1.39 -4.95
C ILE A 143 -1.02 -2.39 -6.10
N ILE A 144 -1.92 -2.32 -7.08
CA ILE A 144 -1.94 -3.26 -8.21
C ILE A 144 -0.64 -3.24 -9.05
N PRO A 145 -0.17 -2.09 -9.59
CA PRO A 145 1.08 -2.05 -10.32
C PRO A 145 2.28 -2.38 -9.43
N LEU A 146 2.23 -2.06 -8.14
CA LEU A 146 3.28 -2.45 -7.19
C LEU A 146 3.35 -3.96 -7.04
N THR A 147 2.21 -4.64 -6.91
CA THR A 147 2.11 -6.11 -6.90
C THR A 147 2.70 -6.72 -8.18
N PHE A 148 2.40 -6.15 -9.36
CA PHE A 148 3.00 -6.60 -10.62
C PHE A 148 4.51 -6.37 -10.69
N LEU A 149 4.99 -5.24 -10.17
CA LEU A 149 6.42 -4.95 -10.10
C LEU A 149 7.14 -5.96 -9.20
N TYR A 150 6.58 -6.26 -8.03
CA TYR A 150 7.14 -7.28 -7.13
C TYR A 150 7.07 -8.68 -7.72
N LEU A 151 6.01 -9.00 -8.45
CA LEU A 151 5.91 -10.25 -9.20
C LEU A 151 7.04 -10.34 -10.24
N TYR A 152 7.24 -9.26 -11.00
CA TYR A 152 8.29 -9.18 -12.01
C TYR A 152 9.69 -9.36 -11.41
N GLN A 153 9.98 -8.68 -10.30
CA GLN A 153 11.24 -8.85 -9.55
C GLN A 153 11.42 -10.28 -9.04
N GLY A 154 10.34 -10.91 -8.54
CA GLY A 154 10.34 -12.32 -8.16
C GLY A 154 10.69 -13.25 -9.33
N MET A 155 10.20 -12.95 -10.54
CA MET A 155 10.50 -13.74 -11.73
C MET A 155 11.95 -13.57 -12.22
N GLN A 156 12.52 -12.37 -12.17
CA GLN A 156 13.91 -12.13 -12.62
C GLN A 156 14.94 -12.92 -11.82
N SER A 157 14.66 -13.20 -10.55
CA SER A 157 15.54 -14.00 -9.69
C SER A 157 15.71 -15.47 -10.09
N GLY A 158 15.01 -15.94 -11.13
CA GLY A 158 15.10 -17.31 -11.66
C GLY A 158 14.23 -18.34 -10.95
N ASN A 159 13.81 -18.10 -9.70
CA ASN A 159 13.06 -19.08 -8.90
C ASN A 159 11.54 -18.84 -8.87
N GLY A 160 11.04 -17.76 -9.48
CA GLY A 160 9.62 -17.42 -9.48
C GLY A 160 9.04 -17.26 -8.07
N ILE A 161 7.72 -17.42 -7.94
CA ILE A 161 7.07 -17.50 -6.63
C ILE A 161 7.12 -18.96 -6.17
N VAL A 162 7.85 -19.18 -5.09
CA VAL A 162 8.07 -20.50 -4.51
C VAL A 162 6.85 -20.93 -3.70
N ASP A 163 6.41 -22.16 -3.90
CA ASP A 163 5.36 -22.78 -3.09
C ASP A 163 5.90 -23.09 -1.67
N PRO A 164 5.31 -22.48 -0.62
CA PRO A 164 5.80 -22.64 0.75
C PRO A 164 5.60 -24.06 1.31
N PHE A 165 4.77 -24.90 0.69
CA PHE A 165 4.54 -26.28 1.14
C PHE A 165 5.55 -27.29 0.58
N THR A 166 6.22 -26.96 -0.53
CA THR A 166 7.16 -27.89 -1.19
C THR A 166 8.61 -27.47 -1.02
N SER A 167 8.86 -26.21 -0.69
CA SER A 167 10.20 -25.65 -0.58
C SER A 167 10.60 -25.42 0.87
N THR A 168 11.78 -25.91 1.23
CA THR A 168 12.45 -25.57 2.50
C THR A 168 13.29 -24.30 2.39
N SER A 169 13.54 -23.80 1.17
CA SER A 169 14.38 -22.64 0.92
C SER A 169 13.62 -21.32 1.05
N GLY A 170 13.08 -21.03 2.24
CA GLY A 170 12.48 -19.73 2.60
C GLY A 170 11.45 -19.15 1.61
N PHE A 171 11.11 -17.87 1.77
CA PHE A 171 10.20 -17.15 0.87
C PHE A 171 10.91 -16.45 -0.31
N GLY A 172 12.24 -16.53 -0.37
CA GLY A 172 13.05 -16.00 -1.46
C GLY A 172 12.69 -14.55 -1.86
N PRO A 173 12.80 -14.21 -3.16
CA PRO A 173 12.50 -12.88 -3.68
C PRO A 173 11.01 -12.53 -3.71
N SER A 174 10.12 -13.49 -3.43
CA SER A 174 8.68 -13.24 -3.29
C SER A 174 8.30 -12.54 -1.96
N VAL A 175 9.26 -12.33 -1.05
CA VAL A 175 9.11 -11.56 0.20
C VAL A 175 8.39 -10.22 -0.01
N LEU A 176 8.73 -9.48 -1.08
CA LEU A 176 8.12 -8.17 -1.35
C LEU A 176 6.61 -8.26 -1.61
N LEU A 177 6.17 -9.32 -2.30
CA LEU A 177 4.76 -9.56 -2.58
C LEU A 177 3.97 -9.74 -1.28
N TYR A 178 4.52 -10.52 -0.36
CA TYR A 178 3.90 -10.77 0.93
C TYR A 178 3.92 -9.54 1.86
N ILE A 179 4.98 -8.73 1.81
CA ILE A 179 5.01 -7.42 2.47
C ILE A 179 3.85 -6.56 1.95
N ALA A 180 3.59 -6.56 0.63
CA ALA A 180 2.47 -5.82 0.05
C ALA A 180 1.12 -6.28 0.61
N VAL A 181 0.93 -7.58 0.86
CA VAL A 181 -0.30 -8.12 1.47
C VAL A 181 -0.55 -7.54 2.85
N ILE A 182 0.48 -7.48 3.69
CA ILE A 182 0.36 -6.96 5.06
C ILE A 182 0.25 -5.44 5.07
N LEU A 183 0.93 -4.77 4.15
CA LEU A 183 0.94 -3.30 4.07
C LEU A 183 -0.36 -2.74 3.49
N PHE A 184 -1.03 -3.47 2.60
CA PHE A 184 -2.23 -3.02 1.92
C PHE A 184 -3.35 -2.57 2.89
N PRO A 185 -3.75 -3.36 3.90
CA PRO A 185 -4.72 -2.93 4.90
C PRO A 185 -4.32 -1.66 5.66
N VAL A 186 -3.01 -1.43 5.90
CA VAL A 186 -2.51 -0.21 6.57
C VAL A 186 -2.77 1.01 5.71
N ILE A 187 -2.33 0.95 4.45
CA ILE A 187 -2.48 2.04 3.50
C ILE A 187 -3.97 2.37 3.36
N LEU A 188 -4.80 1.34 3.17
CA LEU A 188 -6.22 1.48 2.99
C LEU A 188 -6.90 2.10 4.22
N LYS A 189 -6.58 1.61 5.42
CA LYS A 189 -7.14 2.15 6.67
C LYS A 189 -6.73 3.60 6.90
N ASN A 190 -5.47 3.96 6.63
CA ASN A 190 -5.00 5.33 6.78
C ASN A 190 -5.67 6.30 5.80
N GLU A 191 -5.84 5.88 4.54
CA GLU A 191 -6.47 6.71 3.51
C GLU A 191 -8.00 6.82 3.68
N ILE A 192 -8.64 5.84 4.32
CA ILE A 192 -10.07 5.92 4.68
C ILE A 192 -10.29 6.90 5.82
N VAL A 193 -9.41 6.91 6.82
CA VAL A 193 -9.53 7.83 7.96
C VAL A 193 -9.22 9.27 7.55
N ARG A 194 -8.29 9.48 6.60
CA ARG A 194 -7.82 10.81 6.20
C ARG A 194 -8.45 11.27 4.89
N SER A 195 -9.20 12.38 4.94
CA SER A 195 -9.84 12.98 3.77
C SER A 195 -9.59 14.48 3.72
N ASP A 196 -9.52 15.07 2.51
CA ASP A 196 -9.55 16.53 2.36
C ASP A 196 -10.92 17.07 2.80
N MET A 197 -11.98 16.30 2.58
CA MET A 197 -13.35 16.61 2.98
C MET A 197 -13.69 16.00 4.35
N TYR A 198 -12.76 16.07 5.31
CA TYR A 198 -12.92 15.44 6.62
C TYR A 198 -14.15 15.94 7.40
N GLN A 199 -14.58 17.18 7.12
CA GLN A 199 -15.78 17.78 7.72
C GLN A 199 -17.05 16.97 7.38
N ALA A 200 -17.08 16.24 6.27
CA ALA A 200 -18.19 15.36 5.90
C ALA A 200 -18.39 14.20 6.89
N SER A 201 -17.44 13.96 7.80
CA SER A 201 -17.61 12.99 8.89
C SER A 201 -18.73 13.36 9.86
N TRP A 202 -19.26 14.60 9.84
CA TRP A 202 -20.41 15.04 10.64
C TRP A 202 -21.60 14.08 10.54
N VAL A 203 -21.79 13.40 9.40
CA VAL A 203 -22.86 12.42 9.19
C VAL A 203 -22.79 11.29 10.23
N PHE A 204 -21.58 10.83 10.58
CA PHE A 204 -21.41 9.78 11.61
C PHE A 204 -21.68 10.28 13.03
N PHE A 205 -21.59 11.59 13.26
CA PHE A 205 -21.91 12.20 14.54
C PHE A 205 -23.42 12.49 14.69
N ALA A 206 -24.11 12.73 13.57
CA ALA A 206 -25.54 13.01 13.53
C ALA A 206 -26.42 11.74 13.43
N THR A 207 -25.86 10.60 12.98
CA THR A 207 -26.61 9.35 12.92
C THR A 207 -26.90 8.78 14.30
N PRO A 208 -28.10 8.21 14.56
CA PRO A 208 -28.47 7.62 15.85
C PRO A 208 -27.83 6.24 16.11
N VAL A 209 -26.66 5.98 15.52
CA VAL A 209 -25.95 4.69 15.61
C VAL A 209 -24.76 4.84 16.54
N ARG A 210 -24.50 3.82 17.37
CA ARG A 210 -23.34 3.80 18.26
C ARG A 210 -22.06 3.86 17.44
N ARG A 211 -21.19 4.85 17.71
CA ARG A 211 -19.98 5.08 16.91
C ARG A 211 -19.00 3.90 16.94
N GLY A 212 -18.99 3.13 18.02
CA GLY A 212 -18.23 1.88 18.11
C GLY A 212 -18.64 0.86 17.04
N GLU A 213 -19.94 0.74 16.76
CA GLU A 213 -20.46 -0.15 15.73
C GLU A 213 -20.07 0.33 14.34
N LEU A 214 -20.06 1.65 14.10
CA LEU A 214 -19.59 2.23 12.84
C LEU A 214 -18.11 1.90 12.60
N ILE A 215 -17.25 2.04 13.62
CA ILE A 215 -15.82 1.69 13.52
C ILE A 215 -15.64 0.22 13.16
N LEU A 216 -16.38 -0.68 13.83
CA LEU A 216 -16.35 -2.12 13.53
C LEU A 216 -16.88 -2.43 12.12
N SER A 217 -17.88 -1.68 11.66
CA SER A 217 -18.44 -1.79 10.32
C SER A 217 -17.42 -1.41 9.26
N VAL A 218 -16.67 -0.32 9.46
CA VAL A 218 -15.58 0.08 8.55
C VAL A 218 -14.57 -1.05 8.38
N ARG A 219 -14.14 -1.70 9.47
CA ARG A 219 -13.22 -2.85 9.38
C ARG A 219 -13.80 -3.97 8.50
N ARG A 220 -15.05 -4.40 8.74
CA ARG A 220 -15.69 -5.46 7.95
C ARG A 220 -15.79 -5.09 6.48
N VAL A 221 -16.16 -3.84 6.20
CA VAL A 221 -16.28 -3.34 4.83
C VAL A 221 -14.94 -3.29 4.13
N ILE A 222 -13.87 -2.84 4.81
CA ILE A 222 -12.49 -2.88 4.30
C ILE A 222 -12.10 -4.30 3.92
N THR A 223 -12.34 -5.26 4.81
CA THR A 223 -12.02 -6.67 4.57
C THR A 223 -12.77 -7.20 3.33
N VAL A 224 -14.09 -6.98 3.25
CA VAL A 224 -14.93 -7.53 2.19
C VAL A 224 -14.71 -6.85 0.82
N LEU A 225 -14.62 -5.53 0.79
CA LEU A 225 -14.58 -4.79 -0.48
C LEU A 225 -13.18 -4.64 -1.07
N PHE A 226 -12.13 -4.77 -0.26
CA PHE A 226 -10.77 -4.51 -0.72
C PHE A 226 -9.81 -5.67 -0.44
N VAL A 227 -9.75 -6.16 0.80
CA VAL A 227 -8.80 -7.24 1.16
C VAL A 227 -9.15 -8.54 0.45
N LEU A 228 -10.42 -8.99 0.49
CA LEU A 228 -10.83 -10.22 -0.16
C LEU A 228 -10.65 -10.20 -1.69
N PRO A 229 -11.06 -9.15 -2.43
CA PRO A 229 -10.76 -9.07 -3.87
C PRO A 229 -9.26 -9.06 -4.18
N TYR A 230 -8.45 -8.39 -3.36
CA TYR A 230 -7.00 -8.39 -3.51
C TYR A 230 -6.38 -9.77 -3.27
N LEU A 231 -6.81 -10.49 -2.22
CA LEU A 231 -6.42 -11.87 -1.98
C LEU A 231 -6.91 -12.80 -3.11
N GLY A 232 -8.09 -12.54 -3.68
CA GLY A 232 -8.57 -13.25 -4.86
C GLY A 232 -7.66 -13.08 -6.07
N LEU A 233 -7.18 -11.85 -6.33
CA LEU A 233 -6.17 -11.60 -7.37
C LEU A 233 -4.87 -12.37 -7.09
N LEU A 234 -4.40 -12.39 -5.84
CA LEU A 234 -3.21 -13.16 -5.46
C LEU A 234 -3.41 -14.67 -5.56
N ALA A 235 -4.61 -15.17 -5.26
CA ALA A 235 -4.94 -16.58 -5.42
C ALA A 235 -4.82 -17.01 -6.88
N LEU A 236 -5.26 -16.17 -7.83
CA LEU A 236 -5.09 -16.44 -9.26
C LEU A 236 -3.60 -16.45 -9.65
N ILE A 237 -2.82 -15.51 -9.13
CA ILE A 237 -1.37 -15.47 -9.35
C ILE A 237 -0.72 -16.74 -8.79
N PHE A 238 -0.96 -17.10 -7.53
CA PHE A 238 -0.38 -18.31 -6.94
C PHE A 238 -0.87 -19.60 -7.59
N LEU A 239 -2.10 -19.66 -8.09
CA LEU A 239 -2.57 -20.81 -8.86
C LEU A 239 -1.74 -21.03 -10.12
N TYR A 240 -1.33 -19.94 -10.78
CA TYR A 240 -0.45 -20.01 -11.94
C TYR A 240 0.97 -20.51 -11.57
N PHE A 241 1.51 -20.13 -10.41
CA PHE A 241 2.86 -20.52 -9.98
C PHE A 241 2.92 -21.87 -9.25
N PHE A 242 2.06 -22.11 -8.26
CA PHE A 242 2.09 -23.32 -7.42
C PHE A 242 1.56 -24.55 -8.16
N ARG A 243 0.73 -24.36 -9.20
CA ARG A 243 0.07 -25.45 -9.97
C ARG A 243 -0.76 -26.42 -9.13
N HIS A 244 -0.97 -26.14 -7.84
CA HIS A 244 -1.73 -26.97 -6.92
C HIS A 244 -2.79 -26.15 -6.17
N PRO A 245 -4.09 -26.30 -6.49
CA PRO A 245 -5.15 -25.44 -5.93
C PRO A 245 -5.31 -25.62 -4.42
N GLY A 246 -5.00 -26.80 -3.88
CA GLY A 246 -5.06 -27.06 -2.43
C GLY A 246 -4.04 -26.22 -1.66
N HIS A 247 -2.80 -26.12 -2.15
CA HIS A 247 -1.76 -25.31 -1.52
C HIS A 247 -2.10 -23.83 -1.59
N VAL A 248 -2.64 -23.37 -2.72
CA VAL A 248 -3.12 -21.99 -2.86
C VAL A 248 -4.21 -21.69 -1.84
N LEU A 249 -5.21 -22.57 -1.68
CA LEU A 249 -6.30 -22.36 -0.72
C LEU A 249 -5.77 -22.30 0.72
N LEU A 250 -4.93 -23.26 1.11
CA LEU A 250 -4.33 -23.28 2.45
C LEU A 250 -3.49 -22.01 2.70
N HIS A 251 -2.67 -21.63 1.72
CA HIS A 251 -1.86 -20.42 1.83
C HIS A 251 -2.72 -19.14 1.90
N MET A 252 -3.80 -19.06 1.12
CA MET A 252 -4.74 -17.94 1.16
C MET A 252 -5.43 -17.80 2.52
N VAL A 253 -5.71 -18.91 3.21
CA VAL A 253 -6.25 -18.87 4.58
C VAL A 253 -5.25 -18.23 5.53
N VAL A 254 -3.97 -18.61 5.46
CA VAL A 254 -2.91 -18.02 6.30
C VAL A 254 -2.76 -16.53 6.00
N LEU A 255 -2.69 -16.14 4.73
CA LEU A 255 -2.58 -14.73 4.32
C LEU A 255 -3.80 -13.90 4.74
N TYR A 256 -5.00 -14.47 4.63
CA TYR A 256 -6.22 -13.82 5.13
C TYR A 256 -6.16 -13.60 6.63
N LEU A 257 -5.80 -14.63 7.41
CA LEU A 257 -5.71 -14.53 8.87
C LEU A 257 -4.62 -13.55 9.31
N ALA A 258 -3.47 -13.51 8.63
CA ALA A 258 -2.40 -12.55 8.89
C ALA A 258 -2.84 -11.12 8.57
N SER A 259 -3.47 -10.91 7.40
CA SER A 259 -3.98 -9.61 6.98
C SER A 259 -5.10 -9.11 7.91
N ASP A 260 -6.03 -9.97 8.33
CA ASP A 260 -7.10 -9.59 9.26
C ASP A 260 -6.55 -9.30 10.65
N LEU A 261 -5.59 -10.09 11.14
CA LEU A 261 -4.90 -9.86 12.40
C LEU A 261 -4.28 -8.46 12.43
N PHE A 262 -3.55 -8.13 11.37
CA PHE A 262 -2.87 -6.84 11.28
C PHE A 262 -3.87 -5.68 11.20
N LEU A 263 -4.94 -5.83 10.42
CA LEU A 263 -6.02 -4.86 10.36
C LEU A 263 -6.69 -4.68 11.74
N GLN A 264 -6.92 -5.75 12.49
CA GLN A 264 -7.46 -5.69 13.85
C GLN A 264 -6.53 -4.92 14.79
N ILE A 265 -5.22 -5.17 14.75
CA ILE A 265 -4.22 -4.42 15.54
C ILE A 265 -4.30 -2.93 15.21
N LEU A 266 -4.38 -2.55 13.93
CA LEU A 266 -4.47 -1.15 13.51
C LEU A 266 -5.74 -0.46 14.04
N PHE A 267 -6.88 -1.15 14.00
CA PHE A 267 -8.14 -0.64 14.53
C PHE A 267 -8.13 -0.60 16.06
N LEU A 268 -7.43 -1.54 16.71
CA LEU A 268 -7.25 -1.53 18.14
C LEU A 268 -6.42 -0.30 18.53
N VAL A 269 -5.27 -0.06 17.90
CA VAL A 269 -4.38 1.06 18.25
C VAL A 269 -5.05 2.41 18.01
N THR A 270 -5.68 2.60 16.85
CA THR A 270 -6.33 3.87 16.47
C THR A 270 -7.75 3.63 15.94
N PRO A 271 -8.76 3.52 16.83
CA PRO A 271 -10.16 3.39 16.47
C PRO A 271 -10.70 4.76 16.04
N LYS A 272 -10.57 5.09 14.76
CA LYS A 272 -11.07 6.34 14.17
C LYS A 272 -12.21 6.07 13.20
N LEU A 273 -13.16 7.00 13.14
CA LEU A 273 -14.22 7.01 12.15
C LEU A 273 -13.65 7.31 10.76
N PRO A 274 -14.32 6.89 9.67
CA PRO A 274 -13.86 7.21 8.34
C PRO A 274 -14.02 8.71 8.09
N PHE A 275 -13.04 9.30 7.39
CA PHE A 275 -12.96 10.74 7.09
C PHE A 275 -12.89 11.65 8.31
N SER A 276 -12.59 11.15 9.50
CA SER A 276 -12.62 11.97 10.71
C SER A 276 -11.33 12.76 10.96
N SER A 277 -10.36 12.74 10.04
CA SER A 277 -9.09 13.44 10.22
C SER A 277 -8.67 14.18 8.95
N PRO A 278 -8.17 15.42 9.07
CA PRO A 278 -7.62 16.15 7.93
C PRO A 278 -6.34 15.47 7.42
N ARG A 279 -6.04 15.68 6.14
CA ARG A 279 -4.76 15.28 5.55
C ARG A 279 -3.69 16.32 5.93
N VAL A 280 -2.94 16.04 7.00
CA VAL A 280 -1.80 16.87 7.40
C VAL A 280 -0.57 16.53 6.56
N VAL A 281 0.02 17.53 5.91
CA VAL A 281 1.26 17.39 5.14
C VAL A 281 2.40 17.07 6.11
N GLY A 282 3.17 16.01 5.86
CA GLY A 282 4.30 15.59 6.71
C GLY A 282 3.98 14.44 7.70
N GLU A 283 2.77 14.35 8.23
CA GLU A 283 2.37 13.23 9.13
C GLU A 283 2.34 11.87 8.39
N ARG A 284 2.14 11.93 7.06
CA ARG A 284 2.30 10.75 6.20
C ARG A 284 3.73 10.22 6.22
N ILE A 285 4.73 11.09 6.30
CA ILE A 285 6.14 10.68 6.24
C ILE A 285 6.48 9.89 7.51
N SER A 286 6.12 10.39 8.70
CA SER A 286 6.44 9.66 9.95
C SER A 286 5.75 8.30 10.02
N SER A 287 4.45 8.24 9.71
CA SER A 287 3.70 6.98 9.72
C SER A 287 4.20 5.99 8.66
N VAL A 288 4.52 6.47 7.46
CA VAL A 288 5.11 5.62 6.41
C VAL A 288 6.50 5.15 6.80
N THR A 289 7.36 6.00 7.34
CA THR A 289 8.72 5.63 7.79
C THR A 289 8.67 4.56 8.86
N VAL A 290 7.82 4.73 9.89
CA VAL A 290 7.64 3.72 10.93
C VAL A 290 7.19 2.39 10.34
N VAL A 291 6.24 2.41 9.40
CA VAL A 291 5.75 1.21 8.73
C VAL A 291 6.80 0.61 7.79
N MET A 292 7.65 1.41 7.14
CA MET A 292 8.73 0.92 6.28
C MET A 292 9.90 0.32 7.08
N ILE A 293 10.09 0.72 8.33
CA ILE A 293 11.11 0.14 9.22
C ILE A 293 10.55 -1.08 9.97
N LEU A 294 9.42 -0.90 10.67
CA LEU A 294 8.82 -1.94 11.49
C LEU A 294 8.12 -3.01 10.64
N GLY A 295 7.59 -2.65 9.48
CA GLY A 295 6.90 -3.57 8.58
C GLY A 295 7.78 -4.73 8.14
N PRO A 296 8.96 -4.48 7.52
CA PRO A 296 9.88 -5.54 7.14
C PRO A 296 10.40 -6.36 8.33
N LEU A 297 10.66 -5.75 9.48
CA LEU A 297 11.10 -6.49 10.68
C LEU A 297 10.01 -7.42 11.21
N PHE A 298 8.79 -6.91 11.35
CA PHE A 298 7.63 -7.70 11.72
C PHE A 298 7.36 -8.80 10.69
N PHE A 299 7.50 -8.47 9.41
CA PHE A 299 7.35 -9.40 8.31
C PHE A 299 8.37 -10.54 8.35
N LEU A 300 9.66 -10.22 8.53
CA LEU A 300 10.73 -11.22 8.65
C LEU A 300 10.49 -12.14 9.85
N GLY A 301 10.06 -11.58 10.99
CA GLY A 301 9.72 -12.37 12.18
C GLY A 301 8.54 -13.30 11.94
N THR A 302 7.45 -12.78 11.35
CA THR A 302 6.25 -13.59 11.06
C THR A 302 6.51 -14.62 9.97
N MET A 303 7.32 -14.30 8.95
CA MET A 303 7.69 -15.26 7.91
C MET A 303 8.62 -16.34 8.41
N GLY A 304 9.62 -16.03 9.22
CA GLY A 304 10.42 -17.05 9.89
C GLY A 304 9.52 -18.00 10.68
N LEU A 305 8.59 -17.44 11.45
CA LEU A 305 7.62 -18.24 12.21
C LEU A 305 6.78 -19.13 11.27
N PHE A 306 6.30 -18.59 10.15
CA PHE A 306 5.48 -19.36 9.21
C PHE A 306 6.26 -20.47 8.48
N THR A 307 7.46 -20.19 7.95
CA THR A 307 8.27 -21.21 7.28
C THR A 307 8.67 -22.34 8.24
N PHE A 308 9.13 -21.98 9.44
CA PHE A 308 9.66 -22.99 10.37
C PHE A 308 8.58 -23.74 11.14
N PHE A 309 7.42 -23.12 11.43
CA PHE A 309 6.39 -23.77 12.26
C PHE A 309 5.13 -24.16 11.50
N LEU A 310 4.66 -23.40 10.49
CA LEU A 310 3.39 -23.74 9.84
C LEU A 310 3.56 -24.78 8.74
N TYR A 311 4.46 -24.56 7.78
CA TYR A 311 4.52 -25.36 6.56
C TYR A 311 5.19 -26.75 6.62
N PRO A 312 6.01 -27.14 7.62
CA PRO A 312 6.71 -28.44 7.56
C PRO A 312 5.81 -29.68 7.61
N SER A 313 4.66 -29.60 8.29
CA SER A 313 3.76 -30.74 8.46
C SER A 313 2.30 -30.32 8.49
N LEU A 314 1.40 -31.24 8.13
CA LEU A 314 -0.04 -30.97 8.18
C LEU A 314 -0.52 -30.64 9.61
N TRP A 315 0.04 -31.31 10.61
CA TRP A 315 -0.30 -31.08 12.02
C TRP A 315 0.18 -29.71 12.51
N SER A 316 1.40 -29.32 12.13
CA SER A 316 1.95 -28.01 12.48
C SER A 316 1.21 -26.88 11.78
N TYR A 317 0.78 -27.10 10.53
CA TYR A 317 -0.11 -26.19 9.80
C TYR A 317 -1.46 -26.04 10.52
N ALA A 318 -2.11 -27.17 10.86
CA ALA A 318 -3.41 -27.16 11.54
C ALA A 318 -3.33 -26.49 12.93
N ALA A 319 -2.29 -26.79 13.71
CA ALA A 319 -2.05 -26.18 15.01
C ALA A 319 -1.76 -24.68 14.88
N GLY A 320 -0.87 -24.28 13.96
CA GLY A 320 -0.53 -22.88 13.73
C GLY A 320 -1.71 -22.04 13.25
N THR A 321 -2.50 -22.56 12.31
CA THR A 321 -3.73 -21.89 11.86
C THR A 321 -4.77 -21.81 12.97
N ALA A 322 -4.96 -22.85 13.77
CA ALA A 322 -5.86 -22.81 14.93
C ALA A 322 -5.44 -21.73 15.95
N VAL A 323 -4.14 -21.61 16.24
CA VAL A 323 -3.60 -20.55 17.10
C VAL A 323 -3.88 -19.17 16.47
N MET A 324 -3.62 -18.98 15.18
CA MET A 324 -3.91 -17.71 14.50
C MET A 324 -5.39 -17.35 14.55
N VAL A 325 -6.29 -18.32 14.37
CA VAL A 325 -7.74 -18.12 14.51
C VAL A 325 -8.08 -17.72 15.94
N MET A 326 -7.55 -18.41 16.95
CA MET A 326 -7.77 -18.09 18.36
C MET A 326 -7.32 -16.67 18.69
N VAL A 327 -6.11 -16.26 18.25
CA VAL A 327 -5.59 -14.90 18.45
C VAL A 327 -6.47 -13.87 17.76
N ASN A 328 -6.92 -14.15 16.52
CA ASN A 328 -7.86 -13.27 15.80
C ASN A 328 -9.20 -13.12 16.54
N LEU A 329 -9.74 -14.19 17.12
CA LEU A 329 -10.98 -14.13 17.90
C LEU A 329 -10.79 -13.33 19.21
N LEU A 330 -9.66 -13.51 19.88
CA LEU A 330 -9.31 -12.76 21.09
C LEU A 330 -9.16 -11.27 20.78
N LEU A 331 -8.39 -10.91 19.74
CA LEU A 331 -8.23 -9.52 19.32
C LEU A 331 -9.56 -8.92 18.86
N ARG A 332 -10.41 -9.68 18.18
CA ARG A 332 -11.76 -9.22 17.81
C ARG A 332 -12.60 -8.90 19.05
N SER A 333 -12.54 -9.74 20.09
CA SER A 333 -13.23 -9.48 21.36
C SER A 333 -12.71 -8.21 22.04
N LEU A 334 -11.39 -8.04 22.10
CA LEU A 334 -10.75 -6.83 22.64
C LEU A 334 -11.09 -5.59 21.82
N LEU A 335 -11.09 -5.71 20.49
CA LEU A 335 -11.44 -4.64 19.58
C LEU A 335 -12.88 -4.20 19.77
N ASN A 336 -13.83 -5.14 19.91
CA ASN A 336 -15.22 -4.80 20.20
C ASN A 336 -15.33 -3.97 21.48
N LYS A 337 -14.69 -4.41 22.58
CA LYS A 337 -14.69 -3.67 23.86
C LYS A 337 -14.07 -2.28 23.71
N ARG A 338 -12.91 -2.19 23.04
CA ARG A 338 -12.20 -0.91 22.85
C ARG A 338 -12.95 0.04 21.92
N ALA A 339 -13.58 -0.46 20.86
CA ALA A 339 -14.35 0.33 19.92
C ALA A 339 -15.60 0.92 20.58
N MET A 340 -16.29 0.17 21.44
CA MET A 340 -17.42 0.69 22.21
C MET A 340 -16.99 1.81 23.16
N LYS A 341 -15.93 1.58 23.94
CA LYS A 341 -15.36 2.60 24.85
C LYS A 341 -14.85 3.84 24.10
N ALA A 342 -14.26 3.66 22.92
CA ALA A 342 -13.83 4.77 22.07
C ALA A 342 -15.04 5.55 21.52
N GLY A 343 -16.12 4.86 21.16
CA GLY A 343 -17.38 5.47 20.73
C GLY A 343 -18.00 6.34 21.81
N GLU A 344 -18.12 5.82 23.03
CA GLU A 344 -18.65 6.58 24.19
C GLU A 344 -17.85 7.87 24.45
N ARG A 345 -16.52 7.81 24.37
CA ARG A 345 -15.67 9.01 24.53
C ARG A 345 -15.94 10.07 23.48
N LEU A 346 -16.24 9.67 22.25
CA LEU A 346 -16.61 10.61 21.21
C LEU A 346 -17.98 11.22 21.51
N ASP A 347 -18.92 10.45 22.08
CA ASP A 347 -20.30 10.89 22.34
C ASP A 347 -20.37 11.98 23.41
N PHE A 348 -19.49 11.92 24.41
CA PHE A 348 -19.46 12.85 25.55
C PHE A 348 -18.30 13.87 25.51
N GLY A 349 -17.43 13.80 24.50
CA GLY A 349 -16.28 14.69 24.35
C GLY A 349 -16.54 15.76 23.29
N TRP A 350 -17.26 16.82 23.69
CA TRP A 350 -17.26 18.11 23.00
C TRP A 350 -16.49 19.13 23.83
#